data_AF-A0AAU2ENE1-F1
#
_entry.id   AF-A0AAU2ENE1-F1
#
_cell.length_a   1.000
_cell.length_b   1.000
_cell.length_c   1.000
_cell.angle_alpha   90.00
_cell.angle_beta   90.00
_cell.angle_gamma   90.00
#
_symmetry.space_group_name_H-M   'P 1'
#
loop_
_entity.id
_entity.type
_entity.pdbx_description
1 polymer ?
#
loop_
_entity_poly.entity_id
_entity_poly.type
_entity_poly.pdbx_seq_one_letter_code
_entity_poly.pdbx_strand_id
1 'polypeptide(L)'
;MLDRFGEQLAMEIATKPTGPAVEEVTVRFRPRRAAHDMAGSMGYSLTSNWFLAKVLARCIVAHRLSPVEVAVLLHMMGSQNRGQIAQTQVEMANEIGVARSSVNSAISRLCELNYIRRHKKRGLYDVNPRLCFRGNGDEQNGVLVSVRAEKLASEFPDTIGPDDFACER
;
A
#
# COMPACT_ATOMS: atom_id res chain seq x y z
N MET A 1 44.67 37.14 -5.83
CA MET A 1 44.00 36.35 -6.91
C MET A 1 42.52 36.08 -6.63
N LEU A 2 42.03 36.27 -5.39
CA LEU A 2 40.61 36.09 -4.99
C LEU A 2 39.71 37.33 -5.27
N ASP A 3 40.26 38.56 -5.26
CA ASP A 3 39.44 39.79 -5.46
C ASP A 3 38.84 39.91 -6.87
N ARG A 4 39.60 39.53 -7.90
CA ARG A 4 39.13 39.63 -9.30
C ARG A 4 37.94 38.72 -9.61
N PHE A 5 37.82 37.59 -8.91
CA PHE A 5 36.72 36.66 -9.09
C PHE A 5 35.44 37.20 -8.44
N GLY A 6 35.56 37.83 -7.26
CA GLY A 6 34.44 38.51 -6.60
C GLY A 6 33.92 39.70 -7.40
N GLU A 7 34.82 40.50 -7.97
CA GLU A 7 34.45 41.63 -8.85
C GLU A 7 33.77 41.18 -10.14
N GLN A 8 34.27 40.10 -10.77
CA GLN A 8 33.63 39.51 -11.96
C GLN A 8 32.24 38.95 -11.66
N LEU A 9 32.06 38.25 -10.54
CA LEU A 9 30.75 37.71 -10.14
C LEU A 9 29.74 38.84 -9.84
N ALA A 10 30.21 39.91 -9.19
CA ALA A 10 29.40 41.08 -8.88
C ALA A 10 28.98 41.83 -10.16
N MET A 11 29.88 41.98 -11.14
CA MET A 11 29.53 42.54 -12.46
C MET A 11 28.54 41.65 -13.20
N GLU A 12 28.71 40.33 -13.23
CA GLU A 12 27.78 39.42 -13.89
C GLU A 12 26.36 39.48 -13.29
N ILE A 13 26.25 39.58 -11.96
CA ILE A 13 24.97 39.74 -11.27
C ILE A 13 24.34 41.10 -11.58
N ALA A 14 25.14 42.17 -11.62
CA ALA A 14 24.68 43.53 -11.91
C ALA A 14 24.28 43.74 -13.39
N THR A 15 24.91 43.03 -14.33
CA THR A 15 24.61 43.12 -15.77
C THR A 15 23.55 42.14 -16.24
N LYS A 16 23.14 41.19 -15.39
CA LYS A 16 22.07 40.27 -15.72
C LYS A 16 20.78 41.09 -15.82
N PRO A 17 20.12 41.16 -16.99
CA PRO A 17 18.88 41.91 -17.11
C PRO A 17 17.91 41.35 -16.08
N THR A 18 17.45 42.20 -15.17
CA THR A 18 16.33 41.89 -14.29
C THR A 18 15.21 41.46 -15.22
N GLY A 19 14.85 40.17 -15.18
CA GLY A 19 13.71 39.69 -15.95
C GLY A 19 12.50 40.59 -15.67
N PRO A 20 11.53 40.69 -16.60
CA PRO A 20 10.34 41.50 -16.38
C PRO A 20 9.78 41.21 -14.98
N ALA A 21 9.45 42.27 -14.23
CA ALA A 21 8.86 42.14 -12.92
C ALA A 21 7.67 41.19 -13.03
N VAL A 22 7.67 40.12 -12.24
CA VAL A 22 6.61 39.12 -12.31
C VAL A 22 5.33 39.78 -11.78
N GLU A 23 4.48 40.25 -12.69
CA GLU A 23 3.22 40.94 -12.35
C GLU A 23 2.15 39.97 -11.84
N GLU A 24 2.14 38.72 -12.35
CA GLU A 24 1.17 37.71 -11.94
C GLU A 24 1.83 36.33 -11.78
N VAL A 25 1.58 35.72 -10.62
CA VAL A 25 1.91 34.32 -10.35
C VAL A 25 0.60 33.56 -10.19
N THR A 26 0.17 32.84 -11.24
CA THR A 26 -0.99 31.97 -11.15
C THR A 26 -0.61 30.63 -10.52
N VAL A 27 -0.82 30.48 -9.21
CA VAL A 27 -0.64 29.19 -8.51
C VAL A 27 -1.91 28.35 -8.67
N ARG A 28 -1.86 27.33 -9.51
CA ARG A 28 -2.92 26.30 -9.54
C ARG A 28 -2.70 25.30 -8.41
N PHE A 29 -3.41 25.51 -7.30
CA PHE A 29 -3.55 24.47 -6.29
C PHE A 29 -4.31 23.30 -6.89
N ARG A 30 -3.62 22.19 -7.16
CA ARG A 30 -4.33 20.92 -7.35
C ARG A 30 -4.95 20.53 -6.01
N PRO A 31 -6.22 20.09 -5.98
CA PRO A 31 -6.83 19.65 -4.73
C PRO A 31 -5.93 18.60 -4.08
N ARG A 32 -5.77 18.72 -2.75
CA ARG A 32 -5.05 17.74 -1.96
C ARG A 32 -5.70 16.39 -2.21
N ARG A 33 -4.95 15.45 -2.80
CA ARG A 33 -5.41 14.07 -3.03
C ARG A 33 -5.97 13.52 -1.72
N ALA A 34 -7.06 12.75 -1.79
CA ALA A 34 -7.61 12.14 -0.59
C ALA A 34 -6.54 11.31 0.12
N ALA A 35 -6.65 11.26 1.45
CA ALA A 35 -5.86 10.35 2.24
C ALA A 35 -6.28 8.89 1.98
N HIS A 36 -5.36 7.97 2.23
CA HIS A 36 -5.69 6.55 2.24
C HIS A 36 -6.57 6.17 3.45
N ASP A 37 -7.61 5.36 3.24
CA ASP A 37 -8.35 4.66 4.31
C ASP A 37 -7.58 3.38 4.67
N MET A 38 -6.55 3.55 5.49
CA MET A 38 -5.75 2.45 6.03
C MET A 38 -6.39 1.88 7.29
N ALA A 39 -6.14 0.60 7.56
CA ALA A 39 -6.57 -0.03 8.80
C ALA A 39 -5.91 0.62 10.03
N GLY A 40 -6.69 0.91 11.06
CA GLY A 40 -6.23 1.47 12.34
C GLY A 40 -5.90 2.97 12.31
N SER A 41 -5.31 3.47 13.40
CA SER A 41 -5.14 4.91 13.67
C SER A 41 -3.69 5.43 13.54
N MET A 42 -2.72 4.59 13.16
CA MET A 42 -1.27 4.90 13.20
C MET A 42 -0.73 5.75 12.03
N GLY A 43 -1.57 6.58 11.40
CA GLY A 43 -1.15 7.57 10.39
C GLY A 43 -0.97 7.05 8.96
N TYR A 44 -0.28 7.84 8.12
CA TYR A 44 -0.23 7.66 6.66
C TYR A 44 1.02 6.90 6.20
N SER A 45 0.78 5.78 5.51
CA SER A 45 1.78 4.97 4.80
C SER A 45 1.07 4.16 3.72
N LEU A 46 1.80 3.70 2.70
CA LEU A 46 1.23 2.85 1.63
C LEU A 46 0.76 1.48 2.15
N THR A 47 1.31 1.07 3.29
CA THR A 47 0.95 -0.13 4.06
C THR A 47 0.46 0.28 5.45
N SER A 48 -0.54 -0.38 6.03
CA SER A 48 -1.06 0.02 7.34
C SER A 48 -0.02 -0.23 8.45
N ASN A 49 0.47 0.85 9.07
CA ASN A 49 1.39 0.76 10.21
C ASN A 49 0.76 0.03 11.40
N TRP A 50 -0.53 0.25 11.63
CA TRP A 50 -1.27 -0.45 12.67
C TRP A 50 -1.31 -1.95 12.40
N PHE A 51 -1.61 -2.35 11.15
CA PHE A 51 -1.60 -3.76 10.79
C PHE A 51 -0.23 -4.39 11.00
N LEU A 52 0.83 -3.75 10.51
CA LEU A 52 2.19 -4.29 10.64
C LEU A 52 2.62 -4.43 12.10
N ALA A 53 2.45 -3.38 12.91
CA ALA A 53 2.96 -3.32 14.27
C ALA A 53 2.06 -4.01 15.31
N LYS A 54 0.73 -3.91 15.15
CA LYS A 54 -0.25 -4.36 16.15
C LYS A 54 -0.88 -5.70 15.80
N VAL A 55 -0.96 -6.07 14.52
CA VAL A 55 -1.57 -7.33 14.08
C VAL A 55 -0.50 -8.31 13.64
N LEU A 56 0.17 -8.06 12.52
CA LEU A 56 1.08 -9.01 11.87
C LEU A 56 2.24 -9.43 12.79
N ALA A 57 2.93 -8.48 13.43
CA ALA A 57 4.02 -8.79 14.34
C ALA A 57 3.58 -9.70 15.50
N ARG A 58 2.39 -9.44 16.06
CA ARG A 58 1.83 -10.25 17.15
C ARG A 58 1.41 -11.63 16.66
N CYS A 59 0.83 -11.74 15.48
CA CYS A 59 0.48 -13.02 14.86
C CYS A 59 1.70 -13.92 14.65
N ILE A 60 2.83 -13.33 14.24
CA ILE A 60 4.09 -14.05 14.04
C ILE A 60 4.61 -14.59 15.37
N VAL A 61 4.73 -13.72 16.39
CA VAL A 61 5.24 -14.12 17.71
C VAL A 61 4.32 -15.13 18.41
N ALA A 62 3.00 -14.99 18.26
CA ALA A 62 2.03 -15.89 18.83
C ALA A 62 1.81 -17.18 17.99
N HIS A 63 2.58 -17.39 16.91
CA HIS A 63 2.44 -18.52 15.98
C HIS A 63 1.01 -18.70 15.43
N ARG A 64 0.26 -17.60 15.30
CA ARG A 64 -1.10 -17.59 14.74
C ARG A 64 -1.12 -17.51 13.21
N LEU A 65 0.02 -17.13 12.62
CA LEU A 65 0.31 -17.31 11.21
C LEU A 65 1.57 -18.13 11.07
N SER A 66 1.53 -19.13 10.20
CA SER A 66 2.70 -19.90 9.82
C SER A 66 3.67 -19.05 8.99
N PRO A 67 4.98 -19.40 8.96
CA PRO A 67 5.95 -18.70 8.12
C PRO A 67 5.56 -18.63 6.64
N VAL A 68 4.90 -19.68 6.12
CA VAL A 68 4.41 -19.71 4.73
C VAL A 68 3.25 -18.75 4.51
N GLU A 69 2.30 -18.67 5.44
CA GLU A 69 1.21 -17.69 5.36
C GLU A 69 1.72 -16.26 5.36
N VAL A 70 2.71 -15.96 6.20
CA VAL A 70 3.37 -14.66 6.25
C VAL A 70 4.10 -14.36 4.93
N ALA A 71 4.87 -15.33 4.42
CA ALA A 71 5.60 -15.18 3.15
C ALA A 71 4.65 -14.92 1.98
N VAL A 72 3.57 -15.70 1.86
CA VAL A 72 2.54 -15.51 0.84
C VAL A 72 1.87 -14.14 0.96
N LEU A 73 1.50 -13.72 2.18
CA LEU A 73 0.89 -12.41 2.40
C LEU A 73 1.83 -11.27 1.98
N LEU A 74 3.09 -11.29 2.42
CA LEU A 74 4.07 -10.25 2.11
C LEU A 74 4.36 -10.20 0.61
N HIS A 75 4.50 -11.37 -0.04
CA HIS A 75 4.65 -11.47 -1.50
C HIS A 75 3.47 -10.81 -2.24
N MET A 76 2.24 -11.13 -1.83
CA MET A 76 1.04 -10.55 -2.40
C MET A 76 0.98 -9.02 -2.17
N MET A 77 1.26 -8.55 -0.95
CA MET A 77 1.30 -7.11 -0.63
C MET A 77 2.33 -6.34 -1.47
N GLY A 78 3.49 -6.94 -1.76
CA GLY A 78 4.53 -6.34 -2.59
C GLY A 78 4.26 -6.41 -4.10
N SER A 79 3.50 -7.41 -4.54
CA SER A 79 3.26 -7.69 -5.97
C SER A 79 1.98 -7.06 -6.51
N GLN A 80 1.06 -6.64 -5.65
CA GLN A 80 -0.21 -6.07 -6.10
C GLN A 80 -0.03 -4.78 -6.91
N ASN A 81 -0.93 -4.60 -7.87
CA ASN A 81 -1.12 -3.36 -8.59
C ASN A 81 -2.54 -2.84 -8.32
N ARG A 82 -2.65 -1.71 -7.60
CA ARG A 82 -3.95 -1.13 -7.19
C ARG A 82 -4.84 -2.13 -6.44
N GLY A 83 -4.22 -2.91 -5.56
CA GLY A 83 -4.88 -3.95 -4.76
C GLY A 83 -5.08 -5.27 -5.49
N GLN A 84 -4.82 -5.39 -6.79
CA GLN A 84 -5.09 -6.61 -7.55
C GLN A 84 -3.81 -7.39 -7.88
N ILE A 85 -3.94 -8.72 -7.94
CA ILE A 85 -2.88 -9.64 -8.34
C ILE A 85 -3.44 -10.58 -9.40
N ALA A 86 -2.73 -10.68 -10.52
CA ALA A 86 -2.97 -11.64 -11.59
C ALA A 86 -1.78 -12.60 -11.67
N GLN A 87 -1.78 -13.63 -10.82
CA GLN A 87 -0.70 -14.60 -10.68
C GLN A 87 -1.26 -15.94 -10.22
N THR A 88 -0.83 -17.05 -10.80
CA THR A 88 -1.24 -18.39 -10.37
C THR A 88 -0.52 -18.83 -9.10
N GLN A 89 -1.13 -19.76 -8.35
CA GLN A 89 -0.51 -20.36 -7.17
C GLN A 89 0.81 -21.09 -7.47
N VAL A 90 1.00 -21.57 -8.70
CA VAL A 90 2.23 -22.26 -9.12
C VAL A 90 3.36 -21.25 -9.32
N GLU A 91 3.09 -20.14 -10.00
CA GLU A 91 4.06 -19.04 -10.17
C GLU A 91 4.46 -18.48 -8.80
N MET A 92 3.48 -18.20 -7.94
CA MET A 92 3.72 -17.73 -6.58
C MET A 92 4.55 -18.72 -5.75
N ALA A 93 4.26 -20.03 -5.86
CA ALA A 93 5.02 -21.07 -5.17
C ALA A 93 6.48 -21.13 -5.62
N ASN A 94 6.72 -21.00 -6.94
CA ASN A 94 8.06 -20.99 -7.51
C ASN A 94 8.85 -19.74 -7.07
N GLU A 95 8.23 -18.57 -7.03
CA GLU A 95 8.86 -17.32 -6.61
C GLU A 95 9.20 -17.31 -5.11
N ILE A 96 8.32 -17.86 -4.27
CA ILE A 96 8.54 -17.95 -2.82
C ILE A 96 9.48 -19.11 -2.45
N GLY A 97 9.57 -20.15 -3.29
CA GLY A 97 10.36 -21.36 -3.02
C GLY A 97 9.66 -22.36 -2.09
N VAL A 98 8.33 -22.51 -2.23
CA VAL A 98 7.51 -23.44 -1.42
C VAL A 98 6.65 -24.34 -2.30
N ALA A 99 6.01 -25.36 -1.74
CA ALA A 99 5.07 -26.19 -2.48
C ALA A 99 3.78 -25.41 -2.82
N ARG A 100 3.23 -25.64 -4.01
CA ARG A 100 1.94 -25.06 -4.44
C ARG A 100 0.78 -25.40 -3.49
N SER A 101 0.77 -26.60 -2.90
CA SER A 101 -0.21 -26.98 -1.88
C SER A 101 -0.14 -26.08 -0.64
N SER A 102 1.07 -25.72 -0.20
CA SER A 102 1.29 -24.80 0.92
C SER A 102 0.77 -23.39 0.59
N VAL A 103 0.99 -22.90 -0.64
CA VAL A 103 0.41 -21.64 -1.11
C VAL A 103 -1.12 -21.69 -1.10
N ASN A 104 -1.72 -22.78 -1.58
CA ASN A 104 -3.18 -22.90 -1.59
C ASN A 104 -3.77 -22.86 -0.16
N SER A 105 -3.17 -23.59 0.78
CA SER A 105 -3.58 -23.56 2.20
C SER A 105 -3.42 -22.17 2.80
N ALA A 106 -2.29 -21.51 2.54
CA ALA A 106 -2.03 -20.15 3.00
C ALA A 106 -3.06 -19.16 2.46
N ILE A 107 -3.36 -19.19 1.16
CA ILE A 107 -4.38 -18.30 0.56
C ILE A 107 -5.74 -18.53 1.19
N SER A 108 -6.15 -19.79 1.43
CA SER A 108 -7.42 -20.07 2.10
C SER A 108 -7.47 -19.43 3.49
N ARG A 109 -6.40 -19.59 4.28
CA ARG A 109 -6.31 -18.96 5.60
C ARG A 109 -6.34 -17.44 5.54
N LEU A 110 -5.60 -16.83 4.61
CA LEU A 110 -5.58 -15.38 4.43
C LEU A 110 -6.94 -14.82 3.95
N CYS A 111 -7.73 -15.61 3.22
CA CYS A 111 -9.11 -15.27 2.89
C CYS A 111 -10.03 -15.28 4.12
N GLU A 112 -9.92 -16.28 5.00
CA GLU A 112 -10.68 -16.32 6.26
C GLU A 112 -10.39 -15.10 7.13
N LEU A 113 -9.16 -14.58 7.07
CA LEU A 113 -8.72 -13.40 7.81
C LEU A 113 -9.07 -12.07 7.11
N ASN A 114 -9.73 -12.11 5.95
CA ASN A 114 -10.02 -10.94 5.10
C ASN A 114 -8.76 -10.11 4.73
N TYR A 115 -7.57 -10.71 4.76
CA TYR A 115 -6.34 -10.04 4.32
C TYR A 115 -6.24 -10.01 2.80
N ILE A 116 -6.81 -11.04 2.16
CA ILE A 116 -6.93 -11.15 0.72
C ILE A 116 -8.31 -11.67 0.34
N ARG A 117 -8.73 -11.43 -0.90
CA ARG A 117 -9.94 -11.96 -1.51
C ARG A 117 -9.58 -12.78 -2.74
N ARG A 118 -10.17 -13.96 -2.89
CA ARG A 118 -10.04 -14.80 -4.09
C ARG A 118 -11.21 -14.57 -5.02
N HIS A 119 -10.94 -14.35 -6.31
CA HIS A 119 -11.98 -14.25 -7.33
C HIS A 119 -12.35 -15.62 -7.91
N LYS A 120 -13.50 -15.68 -8.60
CA LYS A 120 -13.89 -16.87 -9.37
C LYS A 120 -12.90 -17.20 -10.49
N LYS A 121 -12.30 -16.18 -11.10
CA LYS A 121 -11.28 -16.35 -12.13
C LYS A 121 -9.98 -16.88 -11.49
N ARG A 122 -9.45 -17.96 -12.05
CA ARG A 122 -8.18 -18.56 -11.58
C ARG A 122 -7.04 -17.54 -11.65
N GLY A 123 -6.25 -17.48 -10.57
CA GLY A 123 -5.08 -16.62 -10.47
C GLY A 123 -5.39 -15.14 -10.27
N LEU A 124 -6.65 -14.78 -9.99
CA LEU A 124 -7.04 -13.41 -9.70
C LEU A 124 -7.36 -13.26 -8.21
N TYR A 125 -6.66 -12.33 -7.56
CA TYR A 125 -6.79 -12.05 -6.13
C TYR A 125 -6.82 -10.54 -5.91
N ASP A 126 -7.49 -10.11 -4.84
CA ASP A 126 -7.29 -8.78 -4.29
C ASP A 126 -6.59 -8.86 -2.94
N VAL A 127 -5.61 -8.01 -2.72
CA VAL A 127 -5.10 -7.68 -1.39
C VAL A 127 -6.04 -6.64 -0.78
N ASN A 128 -6.35 -6.78 0.51
CA ASN A 128 -7.19 -5.82 1.19
C ASN A 128 -6.58 -4.40 1.08
N PRO A 129 -7.28 -3.45 0.42
CA PRO A 129 -6.74 -2.11 0.18
C PRO A 129 -6.39 -1.37 1.47
N ARG A 130 -7.04 -1.70 2.59
CA ARG A 130 -6.77 -1.09 3.92
C ARG A 130 -5.46 -1.60 4.53
N LEU A 131 -4.90 -2.71 4.04
CA LEU A 131 -3.62 -3.25 4.49
C LEU A 131 -2.45 -2.71 3.67
N CYS A 132 -2.61 -2.69 2.34
CA CYS A 132 -1.61 -2.19 1.40
C CYS A 132 -2.31 -1.76 0.12
N PHE A 133 -1.93 -0.60 -0.43
CA PHE A 133 -2.45 -0.17 -1.72
C PHE A 133 -1.37 0.56 -2.53
N ARG A 134 -1.20 0.14 -3.80
CA ARG A 134 -0.30 0.80 -4.75
C ARG A 134 -1.10 1.81 -5.58
N GLY A 135 -1.10 3.06 -5.13
CA GLY A 135 -1.80 4.16 -5.78
C GLY A 135 -1.93 5.36 -4.85
N ASN A 136 -2.80 6.30 -5.19
CA ASN A 136 -3.17 7.41 -4.30
C ASN A 136 -4.51 7.16 -3.59
N GLY A 137 -4.88 8.02 -2.63
CA GLY A 137 -6.09 7.82 -1.83
C GLY A 137 -7.38 7.94 -2.61
N ASP A 138 -7.44 8.77 -3.66
CA ASP A 138 -8.63 8.87 -4.51
C ASP A 138 -8.91 7.52 -5.21
N GLU A 139 -7.84 6.91 -5.73
CA GLU A 139 -7.89 5.59 -6.38
C GLU A 139 -8.29 4.49 -5.40
N GLN A 140 -7.71 4.50 -4.19
CA GLN A 140 -8.04 3.52 -3.16
C GLN A 140 -9.50 3.65 -2.72
N ASN A 141 -9.98 4.88 -2.51
CA ASN A 141 -11.36 5.14 -2.11
C ASN A 141 -12.34 4.66 -3.20
N GLY A 142 -12.01 4.87 -4.47
CA GLY A 142 -12.78 4.32 -5.59
C GLY A 142 -12.86 2.79 -5.58
N VAL A 143 -11.74 2.12 -5.28
CA VAL A 143 -11.70 0.66 -5.12
C VAL A 143 -12.53 0.22 -3.90
N LEU A 144 -12.38 0.86 -2.75
CA LEU A 144 -13.12 0.53 -1.53
C LEU A 144 -14.64 0.70 -1.71
N VAL A 145 -15.08 1.77 -2.37
CA VAL A 145 -16.51 1.97 -2.70
C VAL A 145 -17.02 0.84 -3.59
N SER A 146 -16.23 0.47 -4.60
CA SER A 146 -16.58 -0.60 -5.53
C SER A 146 -16.68 -1.95 -4.81
N VAL A 147 -15.71 -2.30 -3.98
CA VAL A 147 -15.69 -3.54 -3.19
C VAL A 147 -16.83 -3.59 -2.18
N ARG A 148 -17.10 -2.50 -1.44
CA ARG A 148 -18.21 -2.43 -0.47
C ARG A 148 -19.59 -2.49 -1.13
N ALA A 149 -19.69 -2.08 -2.40
CA ALA A 149 -20.92 -2.22 -3.18
C ALA A 149 -21.15 -3.68 -3.65
N GLU A 150 -20.10 -4.50 -3.71
CA GLU A 150 -20.25 -5.93 -3.96
C GLU A 150 -20.92 -6.60 -2.75
N LYS A 151 -21.99 -7.35 -2.98
CA LYS A 151 -22.64 -8.17 -1.93
C LYS A 151 -21.83 -9.43 -1.65
N LEU A 152 -20.69 -9.25 -1.00
CA LEU A 152 -19.79 -10.33 -0.62
C LEU A 152 -20.38 -11.13 0.54
N ALA A 153 -20.09 -12.43 0.58
CA ALA A 153 -20.43 -13.28 1.71
C ALA A 153 -19.51 -13.06 2.93
N SER A 154 -18.34 -12.45 2.71
CA SER A 154 -17.34 -12.11 3.72
C SER A 154 -17.41 -10.62 4.06
N GLU A 155 -16.90 -10.25 5.24
CA GLU A 155 -16.78 -8.84 5.70
C GLU A 155 -15.58 -8.09 5.09
N PHE A 156 -14.96 -8.62 4.03
CA PHE A 156 -13.93 -7.94 3.27
C PHE A 156 -14.48 -6.63 2.66
N PRO A 157 -13.78 -5.49 2.77
CA PRO A 157 -12.43 -5.29 3.29
C PRO A 157 -12.39 -4.76 4.74
N ASP A 158 -13.53 -4.66 5.42
CA ASP A 158 -13.68 -3.85 6.63
C ASP A 158 -13.20 -4.55 7.90
N THR A 159 -13.44 -5.86 8.02
CA THR A 159 -12.94 -6.67 9.14
C THR A 159 -11.57 -7.25 8.80
N ILE A 160 -10.61 -7.19 9.74
CA ILE A 160 -9.21 -7.59 9.52
C ILE A 160 -8.78 -8.55 10.61
N GLY A 161 -8.67 -9.83 10.26
CA GLY A 161 -8.38 -10.91 11.21
C GLY A 161 -9.49 -11.05 12.27
N PRO A 162 -9.29 -11.90 13.28
CA PRO A 162 -10.19 -12.00 14.41
C PRO A 162 -10.04 -10.78 15.32
N ASP A 163 -11.13 -10.38 15.98
CA ASP A 163 -11.21 -9.19 16.84
C ASP A 163 -10.15 -9.16 17.95
N ASP A 164 -9.71 -10.34 18.41
CA ASP A 164 -8.70 -10.46 19.48
C ASP A 164 -7.28 -10.11 19.02
N PHE A 165 -7.01 -10.01 17.71
CA PHE A 165 -5.70 -9.60 17.17
C PHE A 165 -5.49 -8.09 17.35
N ALA A 166 -6.58 -7.32 17.32
CA ALA A 166 -6.61 -5.87 17.36
C ALA A 166 -6.53 -5.27 18.77
N CYS A 167 -6.49 -6.10 19.82
CA CYS A 167 -6.61 -5.62 21.20
C CYS A 167 -5.46 -4.64 21.55
N GLU A 168 -5.79 -3.36 21.60
CA GLU A 168 -4.95 -2.29 22.14
C GLU A 168 -5.04 -2.38 23.66
N ARG A 169 -4.21 -3.23 24.27
CA ARG A 169 -3.84 -3.05 25.68
C ARG A 169 -2.72 -2.03 25.78
#